data_AF-A0A1F9ZTJ1-F1
#
_entry.id   AF-A0A1F9ZTJ1-F1
#
_cell.length_a   1.000
_cell.length_b   1.000
_cell.length_c   1.000
_cell.angle_alpha   90.00
_cell.angle_beta   90.00
_cell.angle_gamma   90.00
#
_symmetry.space_group_name_H-M   'P 1'
#
loop_
_entity.id
_entity.type
_entity.pdbx_description
1 polymer ?
#
loop_
_entity_poly.entity_id
_entity_poly.type
_entity_poly.pdbx_seq_one_letter_code
_entity_poly.pdbx_strand_id
1 'polypeptide(L)'
;MSAYSVIHKDPFHSAEKTAEFLAGELGLSKEDAAEAYRSRTGFLLESAGLEKASAFNLRASAEGFATALINDDDLAALPTAVPISKIEFGTSEVYYTAGAVKHRVPVEGLRLLALHAVDVEVAPYEPLHHEATLFESIRNRYFPFKIPIKLDDKPTPPPNVKTKDTVFTADIIVRGPELLRLTWTYDAFDYSGLGAKKTYSSLENLRLLFSELAAFCFKAGKNRLLAAFLKKEPLAPFRTASAAAHEKELRWLLTIGPKPEIKV
;
A
#
# COMPACT_ATOMS: atom_id res chain seq x y z
N MET A 1 -14.83 -20.13 -21.72
CA MET A 1 -13.48 -20.10 -22.34
C MET A 1 -12.51 -19.69 -21.25
N SER A 2 -11.42 -20.44 -21.03
CA SER A 2 -10.42 -20.08 -20.02
C SER A 2 -9.67 -18.82 -20.45
N ALA A 3 -9.41 -17.93 -19.50
CA ALA A 3 -8.67 -16.70 -19.69
C ALA A 3 -7.27 -16.82 -19.10
N TYR A 4 -6.30 -16.13 -19.68
CA TYR A 4 -4.89 -16.20 -19.32
C TYR A 4 -4.32 -14.80 -19.11
N SER A 5 -3.43 -14.70 -18.12
CA SER A 5 -2.70 -13.49 -17.78
C SER A 5 -1.20 -13.68 -17.95
N VAL A 6 -0.51 -12.60 -18.29
CA VAL A 6 0.96 -12.52 -18.32
C VAL A 6 1.40 -11.65 -17.16
N ILE A 7 2.15 -12.23 -16.23
CA ILE A 7 2.59 -11.55 -15.00
C ILE A 7 4.11 -11.49 -14.90
N HIS A 8 4.63 -10.52 -14.15
CA HIS A 8 6.03 -10.48 -13.74
C HIS A 8 6.33 -11.58 -12.72
N LYS A 9 7.49 -12.22 -12.81
CA LYS A 9 8.02 -13.13 -11.76
C LYS A 9 8.85 -12.38 -10.72
N ASP A 10 9.40 -11.23 -11.08
CA ASP A 10 10.22 -10.41 -10.19
C ASP A 10 9.36 -9.34 -9.50
N PRO A 11 9.23 -9.38 -8.15
CA PRO A 11 8.53 -8.35 -7.41
C PRO A 11 9.18 -6.97 -7.54
N PHE A 12 10.47 -6.89 -7.92
CA PHE A 12 11.25 -5.66 -8.03
C PHE A 12 11.55 -5.24 -9.48
N HIS A 13 10.75 -5.70 -10.45
CA HIS A 13 10.85 -5.28 -11.85
C HIS A 13 10.85 -3.75 -12.00
N SER A 14 11.44 -3.21 -13.07
CA SER A 14 11.46 -1.76 -13.32
C SER A 14 10.08 -1.27 -13.79
N ALA A 15 9.49 -0.30 -13.07
CA ALA A 15 8.22 0.32 -13.45
C ALA A 15 8.34 1.10 -14.77
N GLU A 16 9.44 1.84 -14.93
CA GLU A 16 9.71 2.62 -16.14
C GLU A 16 9.84 1.72 -17.37
N LYS A 17 10.71 0.70 -17.29
CA LYS A 17 10.88 -0.28 -18.37
C LYS A 17 9.55 -0.96 -18.73
N THR A 18 8.74 -1.28 -17.72
CA THR A 18 7.44 -1.91 -17.91
C THR A 18 6.46 -0.97 -18.61
N ALA A 19 6.38 0.29 -18.19
CA ALA A 19 5.53 1.29 -18.83
C ALA A 19 5.97 1.54 -20.29
N GLU A 20 7.28 1.61 -20.56
CA GLU A 20 7.80 1.76 -21.93
C GLU A 20 7.42 0.57 -22.83
N PHE A 21 7.56 -0.65 -22.33
CA PHE A 21 7.13 -1.85 -23.04
C PHE A 21 5.62 -1.85 -23.33
N LEU A 22 4.79 -1.49 -22.33
CA LEU A 22 3.35 -1.39 -22.50
C LEU A 22 2.96 -0.30 -23.51
N ALA A 23 3.69 0.83 -23.54
CA ALA A 23 3.46 1.89 -24.52
C ALA A 23 3.64 1.38 -25.95
N GLY A 24 4.73 0.64 -26.21
CA GLY A 24 5.02 0.04 -27.52
C GLY A 24 4.03 -1.04 -27.92
N GLU A 25 3.73 -1.98 -27.01
CA GLU A 25 2.86 -3.14 -27.30
C GLU A 25 1.39 -2.77 -27.47
N LEU A 26 0.91 -1.75 -26.75
CA LEU A 26 -0.50 -1.38 -26.73
C LEU A 26 -0.78 -0.08 -27.51
N GLY A 27 0.25 0.56 -28.08
CA GLY A 27 0.12 1.84 -28.78
C GLY A 27 -0.35 2.97 -27.86
N LEU A 28 0.05 2.93 -26.58
CA LEU A 28 -0.34 3.93 -25.57
C LEU A 28 0.67 5.09 -25.54
N SER A 29 0.21 6.25 -25.07
CA SER A 29 1.13 7.33 -24.69
C SER A 29 1.95 6.92 -23.46
N LYS A 30 3.06 7.63 -23.19
CA LYS A 30 3.87 7.37 -21.98
C LYS A 30 3.07 7.55 -20.69
N GLU A 31 2.17 8.53 -20.66
CA GLU A 31 1.32 8.83 -19.51
C GLU A 31 0.28 7.73 -19.30
N ASP A 32 -0.42 7.33 -20.37
CA ASP A 32 -1.40 6.24 -20.33
C ASP A 32 -0.75 4.91 -19.96
N ALA A 33 0.48 4.65 -20.44
CA ALA A 33 1.21 3.44 -20.09
C ALA A 33 1.66 3.43 -18.63
N ALA A 34 2.05 4.58 -18.07
CA ALA A 34 2.38 4.71 -16.65
C ALA A 34 1.13 4.56 -15.77
N GLU A 35 -0.02 5.08 -16.19
CA GLU A 35 -1.31 4.86 -15.52
C GLU A 35 -1.79 3.41 -15.62
N ALA A 36 -1.69 2.81 -16.81
CA ALA A 36 -1.96 1.39 -17.02
C ALA A 36 -1.06 0.54 -16.12
N TYR A 37 0.23 0.86 -15.99
CA TYR A 37 1.10 0.17 -15.06
C TYR A 37 0.62 0.31 -13.60
N ARG A 38 0.32 1.53 -13.13
CA ARG A 38 -0.14 1.79 -11.75
C ARG A 38 -1.49 1.15 -11.40
N SER A 39 -2.33 0.86 -12.38
CA SER A 39 -3.65 0.24 -12.17
C SER A 39 -3.62 -1.29 -12.14
N ARG A 40 -2.54 -1.91 -12.62
CA ARG A 40 -2.36 -3.37 -12.69
C ARG A 40 -0.91 -3.79 -12.44
N THR A 41 -0.30 -3.25 -11.39
CA THR A 41 1.07 -3.59 -10.98
C THR A 41 1.26 -5.10 -10.92
N GLY A 42 2.32 -5.60 -11.56
CA GLY A 42 2.61 -7.04 -11.64
C GLY A 42 2.01 -7.76 -12.84
N PHE A 43 0.99 -7.20 -13.49
CA PHE A 43 0.36 -7.75 -14.68
C PHE A 43 0.77 -6.95 -15.93
N LEU A 44 1.25 -7.65 -16.95
CA LEU A 44 1.52 -7.08 -18.27
C LEU A 44 0.32 -7.21 -19.20
N LEU A 45 -0.41 -8.31 -19.08
CA LEU A 45 -1.64 -8.59 -19.82
C LEU A 45 -2.60 -9.36 -18.91
N GLU A 46 -3.88 -9.01 -18.97
CA GLU A 46 -4.93 -9.64 -18.16
C GLU A 46 -5.99 -10.28 -19.07
N SER A 47 -6.52 -11.42 -18.63
CA SER A 47 -7.73 -12.07 -19.16
C SER A 47 -7.81 -12.17 -20.69
N ALA A 48 -6.73 -12.63 -21.32
CA ALA A 48 -6.66 -12.85 -22.76
C ALA A 48 -6.86 -14.34 -23.12
N GLY A 49 -7.22 -14.62 -24.37
CA GLY A 49 -7.17 -15.99 -24.89
C GLY A 49 -5.74 -16.52 -24.93
N LEU A 50 -5.57 -17.84 -24.82
CA LEU A 50 -4.26 -18.51 -24.72
C LEU A 50 -3.28 -18.08 -25.81
N GLU A 51 -3.72 -18.00 -27.07
CA GLU A 51 -2.86 -17.62 -28.20
C GLU A 51 -2.32 -16.19 -28.04
N LYS A 52 -3.20 -15.23 -27.71
CA LYS A 52 -2.82 -13.83 -27.48
C LYS A 52 -1.88 -13.72 -26.29
N ALA A 53 -2.19 -14.39 -25.19
CA ALA A 53 -1.38 -14.35 -23.97
C ALA A 53 0.00 -14.99 -24.16
N SER A 54 0.06 -16.12 -24.88
CA SER A 54 1.31 -16.80 -25.22
C SER A 54 2.21 -15.94 -26.12
N ALA A 55 1.65 -15.37 -27.19
CA ALA A 55 2.39 -14.48 -28.09
C ALA A 55 2.92 -13.24 -27.35
N PHE A 56 2.11 -12.64 -26.47
CA PHE A 56 2.50 -11.50 -25.65
C PHE A 56 3.62 -11.87 -24.67
N ASN A 57 3.51 -13.02 -23.98
CA ASN A 57 4.52 -13.50 -23.05
C ASN A 57 5.88 -13.73 -23.74
N LEU A 58 5.86 -14.21 -24.98
CA LEU A 58 7.07 -14.45 -25.78
C LEU A 58 7.79 -13.14 -26.12
N ARG A 59 7.04 -12.09 -26.50
CA ARG A 59 7.60 -10.75 -26.74
C ARG A 59 8.13 -10.09 -25.47
N ALA A 60 7.38 -10.17 -24.36
CA ALA A 60 7.87 -9.67 -23.07
C ALA A 60 9.16 -10.38 -22.64
N SER A 61 9.24 -11.70 -22.83
CA SER A 61 10.46 -12.46 -22.56
C SER A 61 11.64 -12.04 -23.45
N ALA A 62 11.38 -11.76 -24.74
CA ALA A 62 12.40 -11.28 -25.68
C ALA A 62 12.95 -9.90 -25.29
N GLU A 63 12.14 -9.04 -24.68
CA GLU A 63 12.55 -7.75 -24.08
C GLU A 63 13.25 -7.90 -22.71
N GLY A 64 13.49 -9.14 -22.28
CA GLY A 64 14.23 -9.46 -21.05
C GLY A 64 13.39 -9.34 -19.78
N PHE A 65 12.06 -9.36 -19.86
CA PHE A 65 11.23 -9.48 -18.66
C PHE A 65 11.18 -10.93 -18.18
N ALA A 66 11.36 -11.12 -16.87
CA ALA A 66 11.05 -12.41 -16.24
C ALA A 66 9.53 -12.52 -16.08
N THR A 67 8.86 -13.24 -16.99
CA THR A 67 7.40 -13.36 -17.02
C THR A 67 6.91 -14.80 -16.82
N ALA A 68 5.64 -14.92 -16.42
CA ALA A 68 4.89 -16.16 -16.37
C ALA A 68 3.57 -16.00 -17.13
N LEU A 69 3.21 -17.02 -17.91
CA LEU A 69 1.86 -17.20 -18.44
C LEU A 69 1.07 -18.06 -17.45
N ILE A 70 -0.07 -17.55 -16.97
CA ILE A 70 -0.87 -18.20 -15.93
C ILE A 70 -2.33 -18.21 -16.38
N ASN A 71 -3.03 -19.33 -16.16
CA ASN A 71 -4.49 -19.38 -16.29
C ASN A 71 -5.11 -18.56 -15.16
N ASP A 72 -6.08 -17.70 -15.45
CA ASP A 72 -6.72 -16.83 -14.45
C ASP A 72 -7.33 -17.62 -13.27
N ASP A 73 -7.69 -18.89 -13.49
CA ASP A 73 -8.17 -19.82 -12.46
C ASP A 73 -7.06 -20.24 -11.46
N ASP A 74 -5.79 -20.18 -11.88
CA ASP A 74 -4.61 -20.53 -11.07
C ASP A 74 -4.04 -19.32 -10.31
N LEU A 75 -4.55 -18.10 -10.55
CA LEU A 75 -4.16 -16.92 -9.79
C LEU A 75 -4.64 -17.04 -8.35
N ALA A 76 -3.73 -16.85 -7.39
CA ALA A 76 -4.02 -17.01 -5.97
C ALA A 76 -5.27 -16.21 -5.56
N ALA A 77 -6.14 -16.80 -4.74
CA ALA A 77 -7.25 -16.08 -4.15
C ALA A 77 -6.75 -15.17 -3.03
N LEU A 78 -7.21 -13.91 -3.00
CA LEU A 78 -6.91 -13.00 -1.92
C LEU A 78 -7.83 -13.29 -0.73
N PRO A 79 -7.31 -13.53 0.49
CA PRO A 79 -8.15 -13.78 1.65
C PRO A 79 -8.95 -12.54 2.06
N THR A 80 -10.08 -12.76 2.72
CA THR A 80 -10.89 -11.70 3.32
C THR A 80 -10.04 -10.89 4.30
N ALA A 81 -10.06 -9.57 4.15
CA ALA A 81 -9.31 -8.67 5.01
C ALA A 81 -9.94 -8.58 6.41
N VAL A 82 -9.12 -8.81 7.42
CA VAL A 82 -9.47 -8.65 8.83
C VAL A 82 -8.83 -7.36 9.33
N PRO A 83 -9.62 -6.32 9.67
CA PRO A 83 -9.08 -5.09 10.20
C PRO A 83 -8.47 -5.33 11.58
N ILE A 84 -7.25 -4.80 11.79
CA ILE A 84 -6.55 -4.86 13.07
C ILE A 84 -6.22 -3.47 13.57
N SER A 85 -6.13 -3.34 14.90
CA SER A 85 -5.85 -2.05 15.55
C SER A 85 -4.48 -1.98 16.20
N LYS A 86 -3.80 -3.12 16.42
CA LYS A 86 -2.53 -3.18 17.14
C LYS A 86 -1.72 -4.41 16.77
N ILE A 87 -0.40 -4.28 16.76
CA ILE A 87 0.58 -5.37 16.67
C ILE A 87 1.55 -5.27 17.84
N GLU A 88 1.89 -6.41 18.44
CA GLU A 88 2.90 -6.54 19.49
C GLU A 88 3.84 -7.71 19.18
N PHE A 89 5.13 -7.56 19.48
CA PHE A 89 6.15 -8.56 19.18
C PHE A 89 6.42 -9.45 20.39
N GLY A 90 6.29 -10.76 20.21
CA GLY A 90 6.80 -11.79 21.12
C GLY A 90 8.18 -12.28 20.67
N THR A 91 8.69 -13.34 21.30
CA THR A 91 9.99 -13.92 20.95
C THR A 91 9.96 -14.69 19.62
N SER A 92 8.87 -15.43 19.36
CA SER A 92 8.67 -16.25 18.15
C SER A 92 7.26 -16.09 17.56
N GLU A 93 6.49 -15.15 18.09
CA GLU A 93 5.10 -14.91 17.71
C GLU A 93 4.88 -13.41 17.51
N VAL A 94 3.93 -13.08 16.64
CA VAL A 94 3.36 -11.73 16.53
C VAL A 94 1.95 -11.79 17.08
N TYR A 95 1.64 -10.90 18.02
CA TYR A 95 0.30 -10.70 18.50
C TYR A 95 -0.37 -9.58 17.71
N TYR A 96 -1.65 -9.74 17.42
CA TYR A 96 -2.46 -8.69 16.83
C TYR A 96 -3.80 -8.57 17.55
N THR A 97 -4.38 -7.38 17.51
CA THR A 97 -5.71 -7.11 18.08
C THR A 97 -6.71 -6.86 16.95
N ALA A 98 -7.78 -7.65 16.91
CA ALA A 98 -8.91 -7.49 16.00
C ALA A 98 -10.18 -7.24 16.84
N GLY A 99 -10.73 -6.03 16.76
CA GLY A 99 -11.78 -5.59 17.68
C GLY A 99 -11.30 -5.60 19.13
N ALA A 100 -11.96 -6.39 19.99
CA ALA A 100 -11.60 -6.56 21.40
C ALA A 100 -10.75 -7.82 21.68
N VAL A 101 -10.45 -8.62 20.64
CA VAL A 101 -9.80 -9.92 20.82
C VAL A 101 -8.33 -9.83 20.41
N LYS A 102 -7.46 -10.34 21.29
CA LYS A 102 -6.04 -10.51 21.02
C LYS A 102 -5.77 -11.91 20.48
N HIS A 103 -5.13 -11.96 19.33
CA HIS A 103 -4.75 -13.18 18.63
C HIS A 103 -3.23 -13.29 18.53
N ARG A 104 -2.75 -14.47 18.14
CA ARG A 104 -1.32 -14.74 17.92
C ARG A 104 -1.10 -15.50 16.63
N VAL A 105 0.02 -15.21 15.98
CA VAL A 105 0.51 -15.95 14.82
C VAL A 105 2.00 -16.24 14.95
N PRO A 106 2.46 -17.43 14.55
CA PRO A 106 3.88 -17.73 14.49
C PRO A 106 4.55 -16.88 13.41
N VAL A 107 5.78 -16.46 13.67
CA VAL A 107 6.53 -15.57 12.76
C VAL A 107 6.82 -16.27 11.43
N GLU A 108 7.05 -17.57 11.47
CA GLU A 108 7.26 -18.43 10.30
C GLU A 108 6.01 -18.52 9.41
N GLY A 109 4.85 -18.17 9.96
CA GLY A 109 3.59 -18.09 9.23
C GLY A 109 3.51 -16.86 8.32
N LEU A 110 4.32 -15.82 8.51
CA LEU A 110 4.20 -14.57 7.76
C LEU A 110 4.72 -14.72 6.31
N ARG A 111 3.83 -14.48 5.34
CA ARG A 111 4.06 -14.74 3.91
C ARG A 111 4.32 -13.48 3.11
N LEU A 112 3.56 -12.43 3.40
CA LEU A 112 3.60 -11.17 2.67
C LEU A 112 3.46 -10.01 3.65
N LEU A 113 4.32 -9.00 3.46
CA LEU A 113 4.19 -7.68 4.06
C LEU A 113 4.01 -6.70 2.89
N ALA A 114 2.91 -5.96 2.87
CA ALA A 114 2.65 -5.00 1.82
C ALA A 114 2.23 -3.66 2.41
N LEU A 115 2.72 -2.60 1.80
CA LEU A 115 2.29 -1.23 2.06
C LEU A 115 1.60 -0.72 0.80
N HIS A 116 0.54 0.05 0.98
CA HIS A 116 -0.22 0.70 -0.07
C HIS A 116 -0.22 2.20 0.16
N ALA A 117 -0.09 2.98 -0.90
CA ALA A 117 -0.21 4.43 -0.87
C ALA A 117 -1.06 4.89 -2.05
N VAL A 118 -2.19 5.53 -1.75
CA VAL A 118 -3.11 6.08 -2.74
C VAL A 118 -3.35 7.56 -2.43
N ASP A 119 -3.41 8.38 -3.47
CA ASP A 119 -3.78 9.78 -3.32
C ASP A 119 -5.30 9.89 -3.33
N VAL A 120 -5.86 10.41 -2.24
CA VAL A 120 -7.29 10.63 -2.07
C VAL A 120 -7.55 12.13 -2.19
N GLU A 121 -8.57 12.49 -2.96
CA GLU A 121 -9.04 13.88 -2.99
C GLU A 121 -9.68 14.20 -1.63
N VAL A 122 -9.08 15.14 -0.91
CA VAL A 122 -9.64 15.64 0.34
C VAL A 122 -10.50 16.83 0.01
N ALA A 123 -11.74 16.82 0.50
CA ALA A 123 -12.61 17.98 0.40
C ALA A 123 -11.87 19.20 0.97
N PRO A 124 -11.95 20.36 0.31
CA PRO A 124 -11.30 21.56 0.83
C PRO A 124 -11.75 21.75 2.27
N TYR A 125 -10.77 21.90 3.17
CA TYR A 125 -11.05 22.18 4.57
C TYR A 125 -11.91 23.45 4.64
N GLU A 126 -13.19 23.29 4.93
CA GLU A 126 -14.03 24.40 5.33
C GLU A 126 -13.65 24.71 6.77
N PRO A 127 -12.99 25.84 7.07
CA PRO A 127 -12.76 26.24 8.45
C PRO A 127 -14.12 26.36 9.12
N LEU A 128 -14.44 25.36 9.95
CA LEU A 128 -15.58 25.43 10.85
C LEU A 128 -15.47 26.77 11.57
N HIS A 129 -16.49 27.62 11.43
CA HIS A 129 -16.61 28.92 12.11
C HIS A 129 -16.49 28.82 13.65
N HIS A 130 -16.35 27.61 14.20
CA HIS A 130 -16.10 27.30 15.59
C HIS A 130 -14.65 27.52 16.06
N GLU A 131 -13.64 27.47 15.18
CA GLU A 131 -12.24 27.73 15.61
C GLU A 131 -11.99 29.21 15.90
N ALA A 132 -12.62 30.10 15.12
CA ALA A 132 -12.59 31.54 15.39
C ALA A 132 -13.19 31.87 16.77
N THR A 133 -14.29 31.21 17.15
CA THR A 133 -14.97 31.45 18.43
C THR A 133 -14.23 30.86 19.63
N LEU A 134 -13.60 29.68 19.50
CA LEU A 134 -12.81 29.11 20.59
C LEU A 134 -11.53 29.93 20.84
N PHE A 135 -10.81 30.29 19.77
CA PHE A 135 -9.58 31.07 19.90
C PHE A 135 -9.86 32.49 20.41
N GLU A 136 -10.96 33.12 19.95
CA GLU A 136 -11.43 34.40 20.49
C GLU A 136 -11.89 34.27 21.95
N SER A 137 -12.54 33.17 22.33
CA SER A 137 -12.98 32.95 23.73
C SER A 137 -11.80 32.77 24.68
N ILE A 138 -10.76 32.02 24.27
CA ILE A 138 -9.51 31.85 25.02
C ILE A 138 -8.78 33.20 25.10
N ARG A 139 -8.65 33.90 23.97
CA ARG A 139 -8.02 35.21 23.92
C ARG A 139 -8.72 36.23 24.83
N ASN A 140 -10.04 36.34 24.77
CA ASN A 140 -10.80 37.26 25.61
C ASN A 140 -10.72 36.91 27.11
N ARG A 141 -10.55 35.62 27.44
CA ARG A 141 -10.43 35.15 28.83
C ARG A 141 -9.05 35.39 29.44
N TYR A 142 -7.98 35.24 28.67
CA TYR A 142 -6.60 35.29 29.18
C TYR A 142 -5.80 36.54 28.77
N PHE A 143 -6.25 37.28 27.74
CA PHE A 143 -5.58 38.47 27.21
C PHE A 143 -6.56 39.63 26.95
N PRO A 144 -7.06 40.31 28.01
CA PRO A 144 -8.08 41.36 27.89
C PRO A 144 -7.60 42.66 27.23
N PHE A 145 -6.29 42.80 26.98
CA PHE A 145 -5.72 43.95 26.29
C PHE A 145 -5.88 43.79 24.77
N LYS A 146 -6.76 44.62 24.18
CA LYS A 146 -6.97 44.68 22.72
C LYS A 146 -5.76 45.30 22.03
N ILE A 147 -4.75 44.50 21.71
CA ILE A 147 -3.71 44.90 20.75
C ILE A 147 -4.39 44.91 19.36
N PRO A 148 -4.50 46.06 18.69
CA PRO A 148 -5.01 46.11 17.32
C PRO A 148 -3.96 45.47 16.42
N ILE A 149 -4.18 44.20 16.08
CA ILE A 149 -3.47 43.58 14.97
C ILE A 149 -4.15 44.14 13.73
N LYS A 150 -3.45 45.00 12.97
CA LYS A 150 -3.81 45.21 11.57
C LYS A 150 -3.71 43.82 10.93
N LEU A 151 -4.86 43.21 10.64
CA LEU A 151 -4.91 42.12 9.69
C LEU A 151 -4.60 42.77 8.34
N ASP A 152 -3.31 42.97 8.06
CA ASP A 152 -2.87 43.16 6.69
C ASP A 152 -3.43 41.97 5.89
N ASP A 153 -4.07 42.29 4.78
CA ASP A 153 -4.85 41.42 3.90
C ASP A 153 -4.40 39.96 4.02
N LYS A 154 -5.17 39.16 4.80
CA LYS A 154 -5.00 37.71 4.75
C LYS A 154 -5.21 37.34 3.28
N PRO A 155 -4.20 36.76 2.61
CA PRO A 155 -4.36 36.36 1.23
C PRO A 155 -5.59 35.46 1.17
N THR A 156 -6.57 35.85 0.36
CA THR A 156 -7.75 35.05 0.08
C THR A 156 -7.24 33.66 -0.27
N PRO A 157 -7.62 32.60 0.46
CA PRO A 157 -7.13 31.27 0.15
C PRO A 157 -7.44 30.99 -1.31
N PRO A 158 -6.46 30.52 -2.11
CA PRO A 158 -6.68 30.30 -3.53
C PRO A 158 -7.91 29.40 -3.72
N PRO A 159 -8.79 29.73 -4.67
CA PRO A 159 -10.05 29.04 -4.81
C PRO A 159 -9.81 27.56 -5.09
N ASN A 160 -10.42 26.70 -4.27
CA ASN A 160 -10.71 25.30 -4.60
C ASN A 160 -9.52 24.46 -5.11
N VAL A 161 -8.34 24.62 -4.53
CA VAL A 161 -7.26 23.65 -4.78
C VAL A 161 -7.67 22.35 -4.10
N LYS A 162 -8.13 21.38 -4.89
CA LYS A 162 -8.33 20.00 -4.44
C LYS A 162 -7.01 19.49 -3.87
N THR A 163 -6.88 19.50 -2.55
CA THR A 163 -5.73 18.94 -1.87
C THR A 163 -5.82 17.42 -1.97
N LYS A 164 -4.75 16.81 -2.47
CA LYS A 164 -4.59 15.36 -2.49
C LYS A 164 -3.78 14.96 -1.27
N ASP A 165 -4.35 14.12 -0.42
CA ASP A 165 -3.61 13.49 0.67
C ASP A 165 -3.28 12.07 0.31
N THR A 166 -2.06 11.65 0.63
CA THR A 166 -1.64 10.25 0.46
C THR A 166 -2.07 9.45 1.68
N VAL A 167 -2.98 8.50 1.48
CA VAL A 167 -3.42 7.57 2.53
C VAL A 167 -2.59 6.29 2.44
N PHE A 168 -2.05 5.88 3.59
CA PHE A 168 -1.32 4.62 3.71
C PHE A 168 -2.18 3.52 4.32
N THR A 169 -2.27 2.40 3.64
CA THR A 169 -2.90 1.16 4.13
C THR A 169 -1.85 0.07 4.14
N ALA A 170 -1.88 -0.81 5.12
CA ALA A 170 -0.93 -1.89 5.26
C ALA A 170 -1.65 -3.23 5.29
N ASP A 171 -1.00 -4.24 4.72
CA ASP A 171 -1.50 -5.60 4.69
C ASP A 171 -0.41 -6.60 5.11
N ILE A 172 -0.80 -7.56 5.93
CA ILE A 172 0.01 -8.72 6.28
C ILE A 172 -0.77 -9.96 5.89
N ILE A 173 -0.12 -10.89 5.20
CA ILE A 173 -0.73 -12.20 4.90
C ILE A 173 0.02 -13.29 5.64
N VAL A 174 -0.73 -14.06 6.43
CA VAL A 174 -0.22 -15.13 7.29
C VAL A 174 -0.74 -16.48 6.80
N ARG A 175 0.11 -17.50 6.90
CA ARG A 175 -0.26 -18.90 6.71
C ARG A 175 -0.88 -19.44 8.01
N GLY A 176 -2.13 -19.85 7.92
CA GLY A 176 -2.79 -20.74 8.87
C GLY A 176 -3.36 -21.98 8.14
N PRO A 177 -4.36 -22.65 8.72
CA PRO A 177 -5.19 -23.64 8.00
C PRO A 177 -5.81 -23.03 6.74
N GLU A 178 -6.20 -21.77 6.84
CA GLU A 178 -6.53 -20.89 5.72
C GLU A 178 -5.58 -19.69 5.73
N LEU A 179 -5.40 -19.04 4.58
CA LEU A 179 -4.63 -17.80 4.51
C LEU A 179 -5.41 -16.69 5.23
N LEU A 180 -4.72 -15.92 6.07
CA LEU A 180 -5.30 -14.81 6.82
C LEU A 180 -4.69 -13.50 6.33
N ARG A 181 -5.54 -12.54 5.96
CA ARG A 181 -5.14 -11.17 5.57
C ARG A 181 -5.48 -10.22 6.71
N LEU A 182 -4.48 -9.61 7.32
CA LEU A 182 -4.63 -8.55 8.32
C LEU A 182 -4.42 -7.20 7.65
N THR A 183 -5.31 -6.24 7.87
CA THR A 183 -5.24 -4.91 7.24
C THR A 183 -5.41 -3.79 8.26
N TRP A 184 -4.78 -2.64 8.03
CA TRP A 184 -4.98 -1.43 8.83
C TRP A 184 -4.58 -0.17 8.07
N THR A 185 -5.14 0.97 8.49
CA THR A 185 -4.70 2.30 8.02
C THR A 185 -3.70 2.88 9.01
N TYR A 186 -2.73 3.64 8.50
CA TYR A 186 -1.61 4.11 9.32
C TYR A 186 -2.01 5.10 10.43
N ASP A 187 -3.10 5.83 10.23
CA ASP A 187 -3.59 6.91 11.09
C ASP A 187 -4.42 6.41 12.27
N ALA A 188 -5.21 5.35 12.07
CA ALA A 188 -6.09 4.76 13.08
C ALA A 188 -5.41 3.68 13.94
N PHE A 189 -4.15 3.34 13.65
CA PHE A 189 -3.47 2.20 14.28
C PHE A 189 -2.79 2.56 15.63
N ASP A 190 -2.93 1.67 16.62
CA ASP A 190 -2.25 1.80 17.90
C ASP A 190 -0.81 1.25 17.84
N TYR A 191 0.15 2.17 17.79
CA TYR A 191 1.58 1.87 17.82
C TYR A 191 2.16 1.65 19.22
N SER A 192 1.34 1.53 20.28
CA SER A 192 1.83 1.28 21.64
C SER A 192 2.66 -0.01 21.76
N GLY A 193 2.47 -0.97 20.86
CA GLY A 193 3.28 -2.19 20.77
C GLY A 193 4.77 -1.97 20.41
N LEU A 194 5.15 -0.76 19.94
CA LEU A 194 6.55 -0.38 19.74
C LEU A 194 7.28 -0.02 21.04
N GLY A 195 6.54 0.18 22.14
CA GLY A 195 7.10 0.55 23.44
C GLY A 195 7.97 1.81 23.36
N ALA A 196 9.20 1.73 23.88
CA ALA A 196 10.13 2.86 23.93
C ALA A 196 10.61 3.36 22.55
N LYS A 197 10.42 2.58 21.47
CA LYS A 197 10.76 3.01 20.10
C LYS A 197 9.72 3.92 19.48
N LYS A 198 8.52 4.01 20.07
CA LYS A 198 7.41 4.83 19.55
C LYS A 198 7.81 6.31 19.52
N THR A 199 7.46 6.97 18.43
CA THR A 199 7.66 8.41 18.18
C THR A 199 6.32 9.14 18.13
N TYR A 200 6.36 10.47 17.99
CA TYR A 200 5.17 11.31 17.82
C TYR A 200 4.60 11.32 16.40
N SER A 201 5.26 10.69 15.42
CA SER A 201 4.80 10.64 14.03
C SER A 201 4.22 9.27 13.69
N SER A 202 2.95 9.21 13.29
CA SER A 202 2.30 7.96 12.87
C SER A 202 3.00 7.32 11.66
N LEU A 203 3.51 8.13 10.73
CA LEU A 203 4.25 7.63 9.57
C LEU A 203 5.62 7.05 9.96
N GLU A 204 6.32 7.70 10.91
CA GLU A 204 7.57 7.16 11.46
C GLU A 204 7.32 5.85 12.21
N ASN A 205 6.25 5.80 13.02
CA ASN A 205 5.85 4.60 13.74
C ASN A 205 5.46 3.46 12.79
N LEU A 206 4.77 3.75 11.69
CA LEU A 206 4.49 2.77 10.64
C LEU A 206 5.79 2.18 10.07
N ARG A 207 6.79 3.02 9.81
CA ARG A 207 8.08 2.57 9.29
C ARG A 207 8.85 1.73 10.29
N LEU A 208 8.86 2.14 11.57
CA LEU A 208 9.47 1.36 12.64
C LEU A 208 8.79 0.00 12.78
N LEU A 209 7.46 -0.04 12.79
CA LEU A 209 6.68 -1.27 12.82
C LEU A 209 7.04 -2.21 11.67
N PHE A 210 7.06 -1.70 10.44
CA PHE A 210 7.45 -2.51 9.28
C PHE A 210 8.92 -2.92 9.30
N SER A 211 9.81 -2.10 9.87
CA SER A 211 11.22 -2.47 10.00
C SER A 211 11.39 -3.63 10.97
N GLU A 212 10.67 -3.62 12.10
CA GLU A 212 10.66 -4.73 13.06
C GLU A 212 10.03 -5.98 12.42
N LEU A 213 8.88 -5.85 11.75
CA LEU A 213 8.23 -6.96 11.04
C LEU A 213 9.13 -7.55 9.95
N ALA A 214 9.80 -6.71 9.16
CA ALA A 214 10.70 -7.16 8.10
C ALA A 214 11.93 -7.88 8.66
N ALA A 215 12.45 -7.46 9.82
CA ALA A 215 13.54 -8.13 10.51
C ALA A 215 13.08 -9.49 11.10
N PHE A 216 11.90 -9.52 11.74
CA PHE A 216 11.30 -10.75 12.27
C PHE A 216 10.96 -11.74 11.16
N CYS A 217 10.43 -11.25 10.04
CA CYS A 217 9.87 -12.06 8.96
C CYS A 217 10.72 -11.92 7.69
N PHE A 218 12.02 -12.18 7.79
CA PHE A 218 12.95 -11.93 6.69
C PHE A 218 12.59 -12.69 5.39
N LYS A 219 11.92 -13.84 5.51
CA LYS A 219 11.43 -14.67 4.38
C LYS A 219 10.12 -14.18 3.76
N ALA A 220 9.38 -13.28 4.41
CA ALA A 220 8.14 -12.76 3.87
C ALA A 220 8.42 -11.92 2.61
N GLY A 221 7.60 -12.12 1.59
CA GLY A 221 7.56 -11.28 0.40
C GLY A 221 7.26 -9.84 0.79
N LYS A 222 7.77 -8.89 0.00
CA LYS A 222 7.60 -7.45 0.22
C LYS A 222 7.24 -6.81 -1.10
N ASN A 223 6.28 -5.90 -1.11
CA ASN A 223 6.01 -5.11 -2.30
C ASN A 223 7.03 -3.97 -2.47
N ARG A 224 7.07 -3.38 -3.66
CA ARG A 224 8.08 -2.38 -4.03
C ARG A 224 7.96 -1.12 -3.17
N LEU A 225 6.72 -0.69 -2.90
CA LEU A 225 6.46 0.46 -2.05
C LEU A 225 7.02 0.26 -0.64
N LEU A 226 6.80 -0.92 -0.03
CA LEU A 226 7.35 -1.22 1.29
C LEU A 226 8.89 -1.18 1.29
N ALA A 227 9.53 -1.73 0.27
CA ALA A 227 10.99 -1.71 0.17
C ALA A 227 11.54 -0.28 0.04
N ALA A 228 10.94 0.56 -0.80
CA ALA A 228 11.30 1.97 -0.93
C ALA A 228 11.03 2.75 0.37
N PHE A 229 9.91 2.45 1.03
CA PHE A 229 9.51 3.07 2.29
C PHE A 229 10.52 2.81 3.41
N LEU A 230 10.97 1.57 3.57
CA LEU A 230 11.98 1.21 4.56
C LEU A 230 13.34 1.88 4.29
N LYS A 231 13.68 2.10 3.01
CA LYS A 231 14.91 2.79 2.59
C LYS A 231 14.80 4.32 2.60
N LYS A 232 13.64 4.88 2.93
CA LYS A 232 13.34 6.33 2.87
C LYS A 232 13.55 6.93 1.46
N GLU A 233 13.27 6.14 0.42
CA GLU A 233 13.27 6.59 -0.97
C GLU A 233 11.99 7.38 -1.30
N PRO A 234 11.99 8.22 -2.36
CA PRO A 234 10.78 8.88 -2.83
C PRO A 234 9.66 7.87 -3.19
N LEU A 235 8.48 8.05 -2.61
CA LEU A 235 7.38 7.08 -2.71
C LEU A 235 6.45 7.30 -3.91
N ALA A 236 6.47 8.49 -4.51
CA ALA A 236 5.56 8.86 -5.59
C ALA A 236 5.53 7.86 -6.77
N PRO A 237 6.69 7.30 -7.23
CA PRO A 237 6.70 6.33 -8.33
C PRO A 237 6.08 4.97 -7.99
N PHE A 238 5.88 4.67 -6.70
CA PHE A 238 5.40 3.38 -6.21
C PHE A 238 3.94 3.43 -5.77
N ARG A 239 3.27 4.58 -5.96
CA ARG A 239 1.83 4.71 -5.67
C ARG A 239 1.02 3.95 -6.71
N THR A 240 0.02 3.24 -6.24
CA THR A 240 -1.01 2.58 -7.05
C THR A 240 -2.11 3.57 -7.40
N ALA A 241 -2.87 3.26 -8.45
CA ALA A 241 -3.96 4.13 -8.90
C ALA A 241 -5.18 4.11 -7.96
N SER A 242 -5.44 2.99 -7.28
CA SER A 242 -6.65 2.78 -6.46
C SER A 242 -6.50 1.60 -5.50
N ALA A 243 -7.45 1.45 -4.59
CA ALA A 243 -7.56 0.26 -3.74
C ALA A 243 -7.70 -1.04 -4.55
N ALA A 244 -8.42 -1.02 -5.69
CA ALA A 244 -8.53 -2.19 -6.56
C ALA A 244 -7.20 -2.59 -7.19
N ALA A 245 -6.36 -1.61 -7.55
CA ALA A 245 -5.01 -1.86 -8.06
C ALA A 245 -4.11 -2.52 -6.98
N HIS A 246 -4.28 -2.14 -5.72
CA HIS A 246 -3.60 -2.79 -4.59
C HIS A 246 -4.03 -4.25 -4.41
N GLU A 247 -5.33 -4.53 -4.48
CA GLU A 247 -5.79 -5.92 -4.39
C GLU A 247 -5.22 -6.79 -5.50
N LYS A 248 -5.09 -6.24 -6.72
CA LYS A 248 -4.39 -6.90 -7.82
C LYS A 248 -2.91 -7.13 -7.49
N GLU A 249 -2.21 -6.13 -6.98
CA GLU A 249 -0.79 -6.27 -6.58
C GLU A 249 -0.62 -7.37 -5.52
N LEU A 250 -1.49 -7.40 -4.49
CA LEU A 250 -1.46 -8.45 -3.47
C LEU A 250 -1.72 -9.84 -4.06
N ARG A 251 -2.70 -9.96 -4.96
CA ARG A 251 -3.01 -11.21 -5.66
C ARG A 251 -1.81 -11.72 -6.47
N TRP A 252 -1.15 -10.81 -7.19
CA TRP A 252 0.07 -11.09 -7.93
C TRP A 252 1.20 -11.55 -7.01
N LEU A 253 1.49 -10.82 -5.93
CA LEU A 253 2.55 -11.14 -4.98
C LEU A 253 2.31 -12.50 -4.29
N LEU A 254 1.06 -12.83 -3.98
CA LEU A 254 0.72 -14.17 -3.47
C LEU A 254 0.95 -15.27 -4.49
N THR A 255 0.70 -14.98 -5.78
CA THR A 255 0.87 -15.93 -6.88
C THR A 255 2.34 -16.25 -7.13
N ILE A 256 3.22 -15.23 -7.10
CA ILE A 256 4.66 -15.40 -7.33
C ILE A 256 5.46 -15.69 -6.06
N GLY A 257 4.86 -15.45 -4.90
CA GLY A 257 5.48 -15.69 -3.60
C GLY A 257 5.78 -17.17 -3.35
N PRO A 258 6.65 -17.48 -2.38
CA PRO A 258 7.05 -18.85 -2.08
C PRO A 258 5.81 -19.69 -1.75
N LYS A 259 5.50 -20.72 -2.55
CA LYS A 259 4.34 -21.60 -2.33
C LYS A 259 4.46 -22.35 -0.99
N PRO A 260 3.35 -22.82 -0.42
CA PRO A 260 3.42 -23.69 0.72
C PRO A 260 4.12 -24.99 0.35
N GLU A 261 5.28 -25.28 0.94
CA GLU A 261 5.65 -26.67 1.15
C GLU A 261 4.56 -27.26 2.05
N ILE A 262 3.69 -28.07 1.44
CA ILE A 262 2.77 -28.93 2.18
C ILE A 262 3.68 -30.01 2.75
N LYS A 263 4.00 -29.92 4.04
CA LYS A 263 4.53 -31.08 4.76
C LYS A 263 3.36 -32.05 4.89
N VAL A 264 3.29 -33.00 3.96
CA VAL A 264 2.44 -34.18 4.04
C VAL A 264 3.00 -35.11 5.11
#